data_AF-A0A0A0K236-F1
#
_entry.id   AF-A0A0A0K236-F1
#
_cell.length_a   1.000
_cell.length_b   1.000
_cell.length_c   1.000
_cell.angle_alpha   90.00
_cell.angle_beta   90.00
_cell.angle_gamma   90.00
#
_symmetry.space_group_name_H-M   'P 1'
#
loop_
_entity.id
_entity.type
_entity.pdbx_description
1 polymer ?
#
loop_
_entity_poly.entity_id
_entity_poly.type
_entity_poly.pdbx_seq_one_letter_code
_entity_poly.pdbx_strand_id
1 'polypeptide(L)'
;MATTRRNAGVLAPQVEGYPDWPLGRGYTPQSIRNMLKDLGQVGLWLSVQGLAASQLDADQMELFLAERRRVGLEGFLGPARCCRC
;
A
#
# COMPACT_ATOMS: atom_id res chain seq x y z
N MET A 1 21.58 -5.97 10.23
CA MET A 1 20.34 -6.70 9.89
C MET A 1 19.82 -6.18 8.55
N ALA A 2 19.95 -7.00 7.50
CA ALA A 2 19.54 -6.64 6.14
C ALA A 2 18.00 -6.54 6.08
N THR A 3 17.48 -5.37 5.70
CA THR A 3 16.05 -5.17 5.43
C THR A 3 15.74 -5.67 4.03
N THR A 4 15.87 -6.98 3.84
CA THR A 4 15.72 -7.62 2.54
C THR A 4 14.28 -7.48 2.07
N ARG A 5 14.08 -6.67 1.02
CA ARG A 5 12.90 -6.60 0.15
C ARG A 5 11.57 -6.42 0.88
N ARG A 6 11.24 -5.16 1.18
CA ARG A 6 9.85 -4.72 1.30
C ARG A 6 9.23 -4.85 -0.10
N ASN A 7 8.74 -6.05 -0.40
CA ASN A 7 8.14 -6.44 -1.68
C ASN A 7 7.04 -5.43 -2.03
N ALA A 8 7.34 -4.50 -2.93
CA ALA A 8 6.30 -3.76 -3.65
C ALA A 8 5.60 -4.66 -4.70
N GLY A 9 5.71 -5.99 -4.59
CA GLY A 9 5.12 -6.94 -5.52
C GLY A 9 5.51 -6.61 -6.97
N VAL A 10 4.50 -6.47 -7.82
CA VAL A 10 4.66 -6.05 -9.22
C VAL A 10 5.22 -4.64 -9.40
N LEU A 11 5.19 -3.79 -8.35
CA LEU A 11 5.74 -2.44 -8.35
C LEU A 11 7.22 -2.36 -7.93
N ALA A 12 7.85 -3.49 -7.57
CA ALA A 12 9.26 -3.53 -7.14
C ALA A 12 10.24 -2.81 -8.09
N PRO A 13 10.17 -2.97 -9.43
CA PRO A 13 11.08 -2.27 -10.32
C PRO A 13 10.78 -0.76 -10.46
N GLN A 14 9.56 -0.30 -10.21
CA GLN A 14 9.20 1.11 -10.29
C GLN A 14 9.54 1.89 -9.01
N VAL A 15 9.69 1.19 -7.87
CA VAL A 15 10.03 1.82 -6.59
C VAL A 15 11.54 1.84 -6.31
N GLU A 16 12.35 1.26 -7.20
CA GLU A 16 13.80 1.36 -7.11
C GLU A 16 14.25 2.82 -7.24
N GLY A 17 15.07 3.30 -6.30
CA GLY A 17 15.49 4.71 -6.24
C GLY A 17 14.42 5.71 -5.77
N TYR A 18 13.18 5.25 -5.49
CA TYR A 18 12.14 6.10 -4.90
C TYR A 18 12.56 6.80 -3.60
N PRO A 19 13.38 6.22 -2.69
CA PRO A 19 13.76 6.89 -1.45
C PRO A 19 14.62 8.15 -1.64
N ASP A 20 15.40 8.24 -2.72
CA ASP A 20 16.36 9.35 -2.93
C ASP A 20 15.67 10.66 -3.31
N TRP A 21 14.59 10.61 -4.09
CA TRP A 21 13.85 11.80 -4.52
C TRP A 21 13.17 12.57 -3.35
N PRO A 22 12.45 11.93 -2.42
CA PRO A 22 11.91 12.59 -1.24
C PRO A 22 12.99 13.01 -0.24
N LEU A 23 14.07 12.23 -0.10
CA LEU A 23 15.21 12.65 0.74
C LEU A 23 15.77 13.99 0.27
N GLY A 24 15.97 14.16 -1.04
CA GLY A 24 16.44 15.41 -1.64
C GLY A 24 15.49 16.61 -1.46
N ARG A 25 14.22 16.35 -1.11
CA ARG A 25 13.21 17.39 -0.81
C ARG A 25 13.02 17.65 0.68
N GLY A 26 13.82 17.04 1.55
CA GLY A 26 13.74 17.22 2.99
C GLY A 26 12.64 16.40 3.69
N TYR A 27 12.09 15.38 3.03
CA TYR A 27 11.18 14.46 3.70
C TYR A 27 11.93 13.65 4.77
N THR A 28 11.26 13.41 5.89
CA THR A 28 11.86 12.60 6.95
C THR A 28 11.97 11.13 6.52
N PRO A 29 12.98 10.39 6.99
CA PRO A 29 13.09 8.95 6.75
C PRO A 29 11.85 8.16 7.21
N GLN A 30 11.12 8.65 8.21
CA GLN A 30 9.88 8.04 8.66
C GLN A 30 8.75 8.24 7.63
N SER A 31 8.61 9.44 7.07
CA SER A 31 7.66 9.71 5.99
C SER A 31 7.92 8.81 4.78
N ILE A 32 9.19 8.63 4.41
CA ILE A 32 9.59 7.79 3.28
C ILE A 32 9.25 6.32 3.55
N ARG A 33 9.49 5.82 4.76
CA ARG A 33 9.07 4.47 5.15
C ARG A 33 7.56 4.29 5.09
N ASN A 34 6.78 5.31 5.46
CA ASN A 34 5.32 5.26 5.36
C ASN A 34 4.86 5.22 3.89
N MET A 35 5.42 6.08 3.03
CA MET A 35 5.12 6.07 1.58
C MET A 35 5.46 4.73 0.92
N LEU A 36 6.63 4.16 1.24
CA LEU A 36 7.01 2.83 0.75
C LEU A 36 6.08 1.72 1.26
N LYS A 37 5.52 1.86 2.46
CA LYS A 37 4.53 0.92 2.99
C LYS A 37 3.23 0.99 2.19
N ASP A 38 2.75 2.19 1.87
CA ASP A 38 1.56 2.37 1.03
C ASP A 38 1.76 1.81 -0.38
N LEU A 39 2.92 2.07 -1.00
CA LEU A 39 3.29 1.48 -2.31
C LEU A 39 3.36 -0.05 -2.24
N GLY A 40 3.85 -0.61 -1.14
CA GLY A 40 3.84 -2.04 -0.89
C GLY A 40 2.43 -2.65 -0.87
N GLN A 41 1.46 -1.93 -0.27
CA GLN A 41 0.07 -2.39 -0.25
C GLN A 41 -0.59 -2.32 -1.62
N VAL A 42 -0.31 -1.28 -2.41
CA VAL A 42 -0.77 -1.19 -3.80
C VAL A 42 -0.21 -2.33 -4.63
N GLY A 43 1.09 -2.59 -4.52
CA GLY A 43 1.74 -3.66 -5.27
C GLY A 43 1.21 -5.05 -4.94
N LEU A 44 0.89 -5.30 -3.66
CA LEU A 44 0.21 -6.52 -3.24
C LEU A 44 -1.21 -6.61 -3.81
N TRP A 45 -1.98 -5.52 -3.75
CA TRP A 45 -3.33 -5.48 -4.30
C TRP A 45 -3.34 -5.74 -5.81
N LEU A 46 -2.43 -5.13 -6.57
CA LEU A 46 -2.27 -5.40 -8.01
C LEU A 46 -1.98 -6.87 -8.28
N SER A 47 -1.08 -7.49 -7.49
CA SER A 47 -0.81 -8.93 -7.61
C SER A 47 -2.06 -9.78 -7.37
N VAL A 48 -2.92 -9.40 -6.42
CA VAL A 48 -4.19 -10.10 -6.14
C VAL A 48 -5.19 -9.91 -7.28
N GLN A 49 -5.23 -8.73 -7.89
CA GLN A 49 -6.09 -8.46 -9.07
C GLN A 49 -5.52 -9.05 -10.37
N GLY A 50 -4.31 -9.62 -10.35
CA GLY A 50 -3.64 -10.12 -11.56
C GLY A 50 -3.20 -9.01 -12.52
N LEU A 51 -3.04 -7.77 -12.02
CA LEU A 51 -2.68 -6.60 -12.80
C LEU A 51 -1.18 -6.35 -12.78
N ALA A 52 -0.64 -5.98 -13.95
CA ALA A 52 0.73 -5.49 -14.04
C ALA A 52 0.82 -4.04 -13.53
N ALA A 53 2.02 -3.62 -13.12
CA ALA A 53 2.30 -2.24 -12.73
C ALA A 53 1.98 -1.21 -13.83
N SER A 54 2.09 -1.59 -15.12
CA SER A 54 1.74 -0.73 -16.25
C SER A 54 0.23 -0.53 -16.42
N GLN A 55 -0.59 -1.37 -15.80
CA GLN A 55 -2.06 -1.29 -15.80
C GLN A 55 -2.57 -0.50 -14.59
N LEU A 56 -1.68 0.10 -13.80
CA LEU A 56 -2.05 0.95 -12.70
C LEU A 56 -2.47 2.33 -13.23
N ASP A 57 -3.78 2.58 -13.24
CA ASP A 57 -4.38 3.86 -13.62
C ASP A 57 -5.23 4.45 -12.47
N ALA A 58 -5.89 5.58 -12.74
CA ALA A 58 -6.71 6.29 -11.77
C ALA A 58 -7.91 5.46 -11.30
N ASP A 59 -8.61 4.76 -12.19
CA ASP A 59 -9.74 3.89 -11.85
C ASP A 59 -9.30 2.74 -10.94
N GLN A 60 -8.15 2.12 -11.23
CA GLN A 60 -7.59 1.08 -10.36
C GLN A 60 -7.22 1.62 -8.97
N MET A 61 -6.75 2.87 -8.88
CA MET A 61 -6.52 3.53 -7.60
C MET A 61 -7.79 3.84 -6.84
N GLU A 62 -8.86 4.22 -7.51
CA GLU A 62 -10.16 4.40 -6.87
C GLU A 62 -10.70 3.08 -6.31
N LEU A 63 -10.58 1.99 -7.06
CA LEU A 63 -10.96 0.64 -6.60
C LEU A 63 -10.14 0.20 -5.39
N PHE A 64 -8.82 0.39 -5.43
CA PHE A 64 -7.95 0.11 -4.28
C PHE A 64 -8.36 0.92 -3.04
N LEU A 65 -8.64 2.21 -3.20
CA LEU A 65 -9.07 3.08 -2.09
C LEU A 65 -10.47 2.71 -1.59
N ALA A 66 -11.38 2.31 -2.47
CA ALA A 66 -12.70 1.81 -2.08
C ALA A 66 -12.57 0.55 -1.23
N GLU A 67 -11.74 -0.42 -1.65
CA GLU A 67 -11.51 -1.66 -0.91
C GLU A 67 -10.81 -1.40 0.44
N ARG A 68 -9.78 -0.54 0.47
CA ARG A 68 -9.15 -0.13 1.74
C ARG A 68 -10.12 0.56 2.69
N ARG A 69 -11.05 1.36 2.16
CA ARG A 69 -12.10 1.99 2.97
C ARG A 69 -13.08 0.95 3.51
N ARG A 70 -13.47 -0.06 2.73
CA ARG A 70 -14.32 -1.16 3.22
C ARG A 70 -13.65 -1.92 4.36
N VAL A 71 -12.40 -2.34 4.18
CA VAL A 71 -11.64 -3.05 5.24
C VAL A 71 -11.40 -2.15 6.46
N GLY A 72 -11.12 -0.86 6.26
CA GLY A 72 -10.96 0.11 7.35
C GLY A 72 -12.27 0.37 8.10
N LEU A 73 -13.40 0.42 7.39
CA LEU A 73 -14.73 0.53 7.96
C LEU A 73 -15.14 -0.75 8.69
N GLU A 74 -14.84 -1.94 8.16
CA GLU A 74 -15.09 -3.23 8.82
C GLU A 74 -14.21 -3.41 10.06
N GLY A 75 -12.99 -2.86 10.06
CA GLY A 75 -12.13 -2.80 11.24
C GLY A 75 -12.60 -1.79 12.29
N PHE A 76 -13.17 -0.64 11.87
CA PHE A 76 -13.74 0.37 12.77
C PHE A 76 -15.11 -0.07 13.34
N LEU A 77 -15.92 -0.73 12.52
CA LEU A 77 -17.16 -1.42 12.89
C LEU A 77 -16.86 -2.85 13.38
N GLY A 78 -15.73 -3.05 14.06
CA GLY A 78 -15.24 -4.36 14.52
C GLY A 78 -16.36 -5.25 15.06
N PRO A 79 -16.21 -6.58 14.95
CA PRO A 79 -17.32 -7.52 14.94
C PRO A 79 -18.27 -7.20 16.11
N ALA A 80 -19.55 -7.03 15.81
CA ALA A 80 -20.60 -6.95 16.82
C ALA A 80 -20.61 -8.27 17.64
N ARG A 81 -19.66 -8.40 18.54
CA ARG A 81 -19.57 -9.40 19.60
C ARG A 81 -20.01 -8.67 20.86
N CYS A 82 -21.32 -8.75 21.12
CA CYS A 82 -22.06 -8.60 22.38
C CYS A 82 -23.49 -8.19 22.00
N CYS A 83 -24.57 -8.90 22.33
CA CYS A 83 -24.81 -9.77 23.48
C CYS A 83 -25.61 -11.02 23.08
N ARG A 84 -25.15 -12.17 23.57
CA ARG A 84 -26.01 -13.33 23.87
C ARG A 84 -26.15 -13.37 25.39
N CYS A 85 -27.24 -12.82 25.90
CA CYS A 85 -27.81 -13.12 27.21
C CYS A 85 -29.32 -13.27 27.01
#